data_AF-A0A0D7BP01-F1
#
_entry.id   AF-A0A0D7BP01-F1
#
_cell.length_a   1.000
_cell.length_b   1.000
_cell.length_c   1.000
_cell.angle_alpha   90.00
_cell.angle_beta   90.00
_cell.angle_gamma   90.00
#
_symmetry.space_group_name_H-M   'P 1'
#
loop_
_entity.id
_entity.type
_entity.pdbx_description
1 polymer ?
#
loop_
_entity_poly.entity_id
_entity_poly.type
_entity_poly.pdbx_seq_one_letter_code
_entity_poly.pdbx_strand_id
1 'polypeptide(L)'
;MVNYNNIISSIVVDGHPLPEYGIRYDPEKALISCWVASQTGKEFHITLQRHTREYVTIGDFFVDGENVACLVAACTAKQDILRCQGIQISSTMRRPLLFSRTMLTDDEALRNIEVSPDLGTIRVEYRRATLQGRAEGYQPIYVALSGHVHESQKPSAHSAALGARQYTVSLKGQRCVEPGELILAFLFRYAPLEHLQAVGVAPRNPPPQTFSSFLHSTRSPTPLQTSPARKCLSPSSEREYIMVDSDTDEEEGGSSLGPGENPGSGSAQAAHMDGDDELEMQKLEAILAVAKLEEQITDLKGHRKSWEPNEYQVALERLEARLKVLKAEEQLVTFKCAQYKKRQRNSNNGLGTSAKIPFQVKQESPSFKKRQISQAVKQERRASTSASPLKQ
;
A
#
# COMPACT_ATOMS: atom_id res chain seq x y z
N MET A 1 -8.60 3.45 21.41
CA MET A 1 -8.68 4.78 20.79
C MET A 1 -7.98 5.79 21.69
N VAL A 2 -6.85 6.35 21.27
CA VAL A 2 -6.06 7.30 22.08
C VAL A 2 -6.70 8.68 22.00
N ASN A 3 -6.94 9.30 23.15
CA ASN A 3 -7.53 10.63 23.27
C ASN A 3 -6.64 11.54 24.13
N TYR A 4 -6.35 12.74 23.63
CA TYR A 4 -5.68 13.79 24.40
C TYR A 4 -6.20 15.16 23.99
N ASN A 5 -6.73 15.92 24.95
CA ASN A 5 -7.32 17.24 24.73
C ASN A 5 -8.34 17.27 23.58
N ASN A 6 -9.21 16.24 23.50
CA ASN A 6 -10.21 16.05 22.43
C ASN A 6 -9.63 15.83 21.03
N ILE A 7 -8.32 15.59 20.93
CA ILE A 7 -7.66 15.09 19.72
C ILE A 7 -7.60 13.58 19.85
N ILE A 8 -8.22 12.89 18.90
CA ILE A 8 -8.34 11.44 18.96
C ILE A 8 -7.65 10.84 17.74
N SER A 9 -6.85 9.80 17.93
CA SER A 9 -6.25 9.06 16.84
C SER A 9 -6.40 7.55 17.07
N SER A 10 -6.63 6.81 16.00
CA SER A 10 -6.74 5.35 16.07
C SER A 10 -6.34 4.67 14.77
N ILE A 11 -5.88 3.43 14.91
CA ILE A 11 -5.68 2.49 13.81
C ILE A 11 -6.93 1.61 13.73
N VAL A 12 -7.52 1.50 12.55
CA VAL A 12 -8.80 0.81 12.34
C VAL A 12 -8.61 -0.32 11.34
N VAL A 13 -9.04 -1.53 11.72
CA VAL A 13 -9.01 -2.76 10.90
C VAL A 13 -10.43 -3.30 10.85
N ASP A 14 -10.90 -3.69 9.67
CA ASP A 14 -12.24 -4.25 9.45
C ASP A 14 -13.37 -3.36 10.05
N GLY A 15 -13.18 -2.03 10.03
CA GLY A 15 -14.14 -1.06 10.56
C GLY A 15 -14.07 -0.84 12.08
N HIS A 16 -13.23 -1.57 12.80
CA HIS A 16 -13.10 -1.47 14.25
C HIS A 16 -11.74 -0.88 14.68
N PRO A 17 -11.71 0.08 15.62
CA PRO A 17 -10.46 0.60 16.17
C PRO A 17 -9.74 -0.51 16.94
N LEU A 18 -8.45 -0.67 16.70
CA LEU A 18 -7.63 -1.65 17.39
C LEU A 18 -7.46 -1.27 18.87
N PRO A 19 -7.39 -2.27 19.78
CA PRO A 19 -6.98 -2.03 21.16
C PRO A 19 -5.56 -1.45 21.23
N GLU A 20 -5.35 -0.50 22.13
CA GLU A 20 -4.06 0.12 22.38
C GLU A 20 -3.51 -0.32 23.73
N TYR A 21 -2.21 -0.53 23.78
CA TYR A 21 -1.52 -1.03 24.95
C TYR A 21 -0.34 -0.12 25.32
N GLY A 22 -0.02 -0.05 26.61
CA GLY A 22 1.17 0.67 27.08
C GLY A 22 1.21 2.15 26.68
N ILE A 23 0.08 2.85 26.78
CA ILE A 23 -0.02 4.28 26.42
C ILE A 23 0.93 5.10 27.30
N ARG A 24 1.75 5.95 26.68
CA ARG A 24 2.68 6.87 27.34
C ARG A 24 2.61 8.24 26.69
N TYR A 25 2.60 9.29 27.50
CA TYR A 25 2.66 10.67 27.04
C TYR A 25 4.00 11.29 27.40
N ASP A 26 4.68 11.87 26.40
CA ASP A 26 5.91 12.64 26.51
C ASP A 26 5.54 14.13 26.26
N PRO A 27 5.42 14.96 27.33
CA PRO A 27 4.99 16.34 27.20
C PRO A 27 6.02 17.23 26.50
N GLU A 28 7.32 16.93 26.62
CA GLU A 28 8.38 17.74 26.01
C GLU A 28 8.33 17.67 24.48
N LYS A 29 7.92 16.52 23.95
CA LYS A 29 7.77 16.29 22.50
C LYS A 29 6.33 16.42 22.01
N ALA A 30 5.39 16.72 22.90
CA ALA A 30 3.96 16.62 22.65
C ALA A 30 3.61 15.30 21.93
N LEU A 31 4.11 14.17 22.44
CA LEU A 31 4.04 12.87 21.78
C LEU A 31 3.31 11.85 22.65
N ILE A 32 2.28 11.21 22.09
CA ILE A 32 1.65 10.04 22.71
C ILE A 32 2.08 8.80 21.96
N SER A 33 2.61 7.83 22.68
CA SER A 33 3.02 6.55 22.12
C SER A 33 2.20 5.41 22.72
N CYS A 34 1.89 4.41 21.91
CA CYS A 34 1.23 3.19 22.34
C CYS A 34 1.56 2.02 21.41
N TRP A 35 1.17 0.82 21.81
CA TRP A 35 1.28 -0.39 21.00
C TRP A 35 -0.09 -0.81 20.47
N VAL A 36 -0.13 -1.30 19.24
CA VAL A 36 -1.32 -1.93 18.65
C VAL A 36 -0.97 -3.31 18.10
N ALA A 37 -1.91 -4.25 18.19
CA ALA A 37 -1.72 -5.58 17.62
C ALA A 37 -1.92 -5.53 16.10
N SER A 38 -0.98 -6.10 15.35
CA SER A 38 -1.04 -6.19 13.88
C SER A 38 -1.20 -7.62 13.42
N GLN A 39 -1.93 -7.80 12.31
CA GLN A 39 -2.17 -9.11 11.70
C GLN A 39 -1.81 -9.05 10.21
N THR A 40 -0.91 -9.92 9.76
CA THR A 40 -0.45 -9.97 8.37
C THR A 40 -1.63 -10.11 7.39
N GLY A 41 -1.57 -9.35 6.29
CA GLY A 41 -2.55 -9.35 5.21
C GLY A 41 -3.79 -8.50 5.49
N LYS A 42 -3.99 -8.00 6.72
CA LYS A 42 -5.14 -7.16 7.05
C LYS A 42 -4.93 -5.73 6.58
N GLU A 43 -5.95 -5.20 5.91
CA GLU A 43 -6.04 -3.78 5.56
C GLU A 43 -6.30 -2.97 6.83
N PHE A 44 -5.58 -1.87 6.96
CA PHE A 44 -5.79 -0.91 8.03
C PHE A 44 -5.90 0.50 7.45
N HIS A 45 -6.52 1.39 8.23
CA HIS A 45 -6.49 2.81 7.95
C HIS A 45 -6.31 3.60 9.24
N ILE A 46 -5.84 4.83 9.08
CA ILE A 46 -5.52 5.73 10.19
C ILE A 46 -6.59 6.81 10.23
N THR A 47 -7.13 7.07 11.43
CA THR A 47 -8.08 8.16 11.65
C THR A 47 -7.51 9.16 12.62
N LEU A 48 -7.71 10.45 12.35
CA LEU A 48 -7.37 11.56 13.23
C LEU A 48 -8.58 12.48 13.35
N GLN A 49 -9.14 12.61 14.55
CA GLN A 49 -10.20 13.56 14.86
C GLN A 49 -9.60 14.82 15.50
N ARG A 50 -9.89 15.97 14.90
CA ARG A 50 -9.45 17.27 15.41
C ARG A 50 -10.27 17.73 16.60
N HIS A 51 -9.66 18.52 17.48
CA HIS A 51 -10.32 19.08 18.66
C HIS A 51 -11.12 20.36 18.40
N THR A 52 -10.77 21.12 17.35
CA THR A 52 -11.38 22.44 17.07
C THR A 52 -11.46 22.73 15.57
N ARG A 53 -12.35 23.65 15.20
CA ARG A 53 -12.50 24.20 13.84
C ARG A 53 -12.04 25.65 13.72
N GLU A 54 -11.53 26.25 14.79
CA GLU A 54 -11.17 27.67 14.84
C GLU A 54 -10.04 28.04 13.86
N TYR A 55 -9.15 27.08 13.57
CA TYR A 55 -8.03 27.26 12.65
C TYR A 55 -7.87 26.06 11.73
N VAL A 56 -7.11 26.27 10.66
CA VAL A 56 -6.77 25.22 9.69
C VAL A 56 -5.74 24.30 10.31
N THR A 57 -5.94 23.00 10.11
CA THR A 57 -5.07 21.97 10.65
C THR A 57 -4.67 20.98 9.58
N ILE A 58 -3.52 20.35 9.78
CA ILE A 58 -3.02 19.27 8.92
C ILE A 58 -2.74 18.03 9.75
N GLY A 59 -3.01 16.88 9.15
CA GLY A 59 -2.58 15.58 9.63
C GLY A 59 -1.55 15.02 8.65
N ASP A 60 -0.30 14.92 9.07
CA ASP A 60 0.75 14.21 8.34
C ASP A 60 0.83 12.78 8.85
N PHE A 61 0.65 11.83 7.94
CA PHE A 61 0.60 10.41 8.25
C PHE A 61 1.88 9.76 7.74
N PHE A 62 2.59 9.10 8.65
CA PHE A 62 3.82 8.37 8.36
C PHE A 62 3.63 6.89 8.70
N VAL A 63 4.15 6.02 7.86
CA VAL A 63 4.14 4.57 8.05
C VAL A 63 5.54 4.05 7.74
N ASP A 64 6.15 3.38 8.72
CA ASP A 64 7.54 2.90 8.64
C ASP A 64 8.57 4.00 8.33
N GLY A 65 8.29 5.24 8.73
CA GLY A 65 9.10 6.43 8.48
C GLY A 65 8.75 7.19 7.20
N GLU A 66 7.94 6.59 6.32
CA GLU A 66 7.56 7.21 5.04
C GLU A 66 6.28 8.03 5.16
N ASN A 67 6.26 9.26 4.62
CA ASN A 67 5.04 10.07 4.56
C ASN A 67 4.09 9.52 3.50
N VAL A 68 2.96 8.96 3.94
CA VAL A 68 1.97 8.30 3.08
C VAL A 68 0.81 9.19 2.69
N ALA A 69 0.54 10.23 3.48
CA ALA A 69 -0.52 11.20 3.21
C ALA A 69 -0.32 12.48 4.04
N CYS A 70 -0.72 13.61 3.46
CA CYS A 70 -0.96 14.86 4.16
C CYS A 70 -2.42 15.28 3.92
N LEU A 71 -3.22 15.39 4.98
CA LEU A 71 -4.63 15.75 4.87
C LEU A 71 -4.91 17.08 5.58
N VAL A 72 -5.64 17.97 4.92
CA VAL A 72 -5.94 19.31 5.40
C VAL A 72 -7.39 19.42 5.87
N ALA A 73 -7.60 19.80 7.14
CA ALA A 73 -8.91 20.15 7.68
C ALA A 73 -9.05 21.68 7.82
N ALA A 74 -9.77 22.31 6.88
CA ALA A 74 -10.08 23.75 6.97
C ALA A 74 -11.16 24.05 8.02
N CYS A 75 -11.24 25.30 8.47
CA CYS A 75 -12.24 25.76 9.42
C CYS A 75 -13.69 25.48 8.96
N THR A 76 -13.93 25.54 7.65
CA THR A 76 -15.24 25.30 7.02
C THR A 76 -15.54 23.83 6.72
N ALA A 77 -14.63 22.91 7.04
CA ALA A 77 -14.85 21.48 6.80
C ALA A 77 -16.03 20.97 7.64
N LYS A 78 -16.95 20.24 6.99
CA LYS A 78 -18.12 19.63 7.66
C LYS A 78 -17.74 18.49 8.58
N GLN A 79 -16.64 17.80 8.27
CA GLN A 79 -16.13 16.65 9.01
C GLN A 79 -14.91 17.05 9.84
N ASP A 80 -14.81 16.48 11.04
CA ASP A 80 -13.69 16.67 11.97
C ASP A 80 -12.68 15.52 11.93
N ILE A 81 -12.93 14.52 11.08
CA ILE A 81 -12.13 13.31 11.00
C ILE A 81 -11.35 13.33 9.68
N LEU A 82 -10.03 13.30 9.80
CA LEU A 82 -9.10 13.02 8.72
C LEU A 82 -8.87 11.51 8.66
N ARG A 83 -8.93 10.92 7.47
CA ARG A 83 -8.82 9.46 7.28
C ARG A 83 -7.79 9.12 6.20
N CYS A 84 -6.70 8.48 6.58
CA CYS A 84 -5.71 7.93 5.66
C CYS A 84 -6.01 6.44 5.44
N GLN A 85 -6.59 6.10 4.28
CA GLN A 85 -6.96 4.72 3.92
C GLN A 85 -5.94 4.00 3.03
N GLY A 86 -4.85 4.67 2.67
CA GLY A 86 -3.99 4.22 1.59
C GLY A 86 -3.13 5.34 1.05
N ILE A 87 -2.24 4.96 0.14
CA ILE A 87 -1.48 5.89 -0.67
C ILE A 87 -2.26 6.16 -1.93
N GLN A 88 -2.61 7.43 -2.12
CA GLN A 88 -3.19 7.87 -3.38
C GLN A 88 -2.10 7.76 -4.47
N ILE A 89 -2.42 7.15 -5.61
CA ILE A 89 -1.47 6.99 -6.73
C ILE A 89 -1.90 7.77 -7.98
N SER A 90 -3.17 8.17 -8.07
CA SER A 90 -3.73 9.04 -9.11
C SER A 90 -4.90 9.83 -8.53
N SER A 91 -5.57 10.70 -9.29
CA SER A 91 -6.75 11.41 -8.79
C SER A 91 -7.93 10.47 -8.44
N THR A 92 -7.98 9.26 -9.00
CA THR A 92 -9.09 8.30 -8.87
C THR A 92 -8.67 6.91 -8.39
N MET A 93 -7.39 6.71 -8.06
CA MET A 93 -6.89 5.42 -7.60
C MET A 93 -6.03 5.55 -6.35
N ARG A 94 -6.14 4.53 -5.49
CA ARG A 94 -5.34 4.38 -4.27
C ARG A 94 -4.81 2.96 -4.12
N ARG A 95 -3.79 2.78 -3.30
CA ARG A 95 -3.34 1.48 -2.79
C ARG A 95 -3.54 1.43 -1.28
N PRO A 96 -4.35 0.52 -0.74
CA PRO A 96 -4.57 0.41 0.70
C PRO A 96 -3.31 0.07 1.48
N LEU A 97 -3.27 0.45 2.75
CA LEU A 97 -2.23 0.04 3.67
C LEU A 97 -2.56 -1.34 4.23
N LEU A 98 -1.61 -2.27 4.15
CA LEU A 98 -1.71 -3.61 4.72
C LEU A 98 -0.64 -3.80 5.77
N PHE A 99 -0.95 -4.51 6.85
CA PHE A 99 0.09 -5.12 7.66
C PHE A 99 0.71 -6.29 6.88
N SER A 100 2.03 -6.37 6.86
CA SER A 100 2.78 -7.42 6.18
C SER A 100 3.81 -8.02 7.13
N ARG A 101 4.26 -9.24 6.82
CA ARG A 101 5.45 -9.79 7.44
C ARG A 101 6.67 -9.06 6.88
N THR A 102 7.62 -8.72 7.74
CA THR A 102 8.90 -8.17 7.29
C THR A 102 9.66 -9.23 6.51
N MET A 103 10.06 -8.91 5.28
CA MET A 103 10.82 -9.82 4.43
C MET A 103 12.29 -9.73 4.81
N LEU A 104 12.77 -10.79 5.48
CA LEU A 104 14.17 -10.96 5.81
C LEU A 104 14.94 -11.51 4.60
N THR A 105 16.17 -11.05 4.45
CA THR A 105 17.08 -11.52 3.41
C THR A 105 18.51 -11.57 3.95
N ASP A 106 19.28 -12.54 3.48
CA ASP A 106 20.71 -12.72 3.79
C ASP A 106 21.59 -12.15 2.65
N ASP A 107 21.02 -11.28 1.82
CA ASP A 107 21.77 -10.62 0.77
C ASP A 107 22.70 -9.56 1.38
N GLU A 108 23.99 -9.87 1.44
CA GLU A 108 25.05 -8.99 1.94
C GLU A 108 25.06 -7.61 1.26
N ALA A 109 24.51 -7.46 0.05
CA ALA A 109 24.37 -6.16 -0.60
C ALA A 109 23.44 -5.20 0.18
N LEU A 110 22.49 -5.76 0.94
CA LEU A 110 21.52 -5.02 1.73
C LEU A 110 21.99 -4.76 3.18
N ARG A 111 23.11 -5.38 3.58
CA ARG A 111 23.66 -5.24 4.94
C ARG A 111 24.05 -3.81 5.31
N ASN A 112 24.50 -3.03 4.32
CA ASN A 112 24.91 -1.63 4.50
C ASN A 112 23.76 -0.64 4.24
N ILE A 113 22.56 -1.11 3.88
CA ILE A 113 21.41 -0.23 3.73
C ILE A 113 20.86 0.04 5.12
N GLU A 114 20.88 1.31 5.51
CA GLU A 114 20.31 1.76 6.77
C GLU A 114 18.81 1.51 6.77
N VAL A 115 18.34 0.71 7.73
CA VAL A 115 16.91 0.51 7.95
C VAL A 115 16.37 1.69 8.71
N SER A 116 15.26 2.22 8.23
CA SER A 116 14.51 3.27 8.92
C SER A 116 14.31 2.89 10.39
N PRO A 117 14.72 3.74 11.36
CA PRO A 117 14.48 3.48 12.78
C PRO A 117 12.99 3.48 13.12
N ASP A 118 12.15 4.01 12.22
CA ASP A 118 10.71 4.07 12.34
C ASP A 118 10.00 2.83 11.76
N LEU A 119 10.74 1.82 11.28
CA LEU A 119 10.17 0.55 10.84
C LEU A 119 9.35 -0.12 11.96
N GLY A 120 8.12 -0.52 11.65
CA GLY A 120 7.19 -1.07 12.66
C GLY A 120 6.45 0.02 13.42
N THR A 121 6.40 1.26 12.90
CA THR A 121 5.67 2.36 13.51
C THR A 121 4.74 3.07 12.53
N ILE A 122 3.63 3.59 13.06
CA ILE A 122 2.71 4.48 12.37
C ILE A 122 2.69 5.77 13.18
N ARG A 123 3.07 6.89 12.56
CA ARG A 123 3.15 8.19 13.22
C ARG A 123 2.18 9.17 12.58
N VAL A 124 1.44 9.90 13.41
CA VAL A 124 0.48 10.91 12.97
C VAL A 124 0.88 12.22 13.62
N GLU A 125 1.29 13.20 12.83
CA GLU A 125 1.56 14.55 13.31
C GLU A 125 0.35 15.45 13.04
N TYR A 126 -0.13 16.12 14.08
CA TYR A 126 -1.24 17.04 14.00
C TYR A 126 -0.73 18.47 14.26
N ARG A 127 -0.81 19.32 13.23
CA ARG A 127 -0.21 20.66 13.22
C ARG A 127 -1.24 21.73 12.88
N ARG A 128 -0.98 22.96 13.33
CA ARG A 128 -1.62 24.15 12.76
C ARG A 128 -1.11 24.38 11.34
N ALA A 129 -1.88 25.06 10.50
CA ALA A 129 -1.44 25.47 9.18
C ALA A 129 -2.12 26.75 8.72
N THR A 130 -1.52 27.39 7.72
CA THR A 130 -2.11 28.53 7.00
C THR A 130 -2.44 28.13 5.56
N LEU A 131 -3.60 28.52 5.06
CA LEU A 131 -3.99 28.28 3.67
C LEU A 131 -3.27 29.27 2.75
N GLN A 132 -2.46 28.75 1.83
CA GLN A 132 -1.74 29.55 0.83
C GLN A 132 -2.50 29.61 -0.50
N GLY A 133 -3.42 28.67 -0.75
CA GLY A 133 -4.26 28.69 -1.96
C GLY A 133 -4.70 27.29 -2.39
N ARG A 134 -4.99 27.15 -3.68
CA ARG A 134 -5.25 25.85 -4.32
C ARG A 134 -3.99 25.42 -5.04
N ALA A 135 -3.58 24.17 -4.85
CA ALA A 135 -2.54 23.57 -5.66
C ALA A 135 -3.13 23.17 -7.01
N GLU A 136 -2.37 23.39 -8.08
CA GLU A 136 -2.75 22.98 -9.42
C GLU A 136 -2.44 21.49 -9.61
N GLY A 137 -3.50 20.72 -9.84
CA GLY A 137 -3.38 19.29 -10.09
C GLY A 137 -3.12 18.43 -8.86
N TYR A 138 -3.08 17.13 -9.10
CA TYR A 138 -2.77 16.12 -8.13
C TYR A 138 -1.30 15.73 -8.31
N GLN A 139 -0.49 15.84 -7.24
CA GLN A 139 0.86 15.29 -7.23
C GLN A 139 0.84 13.89 -6.62
N PRO A 140 1.19 12.83 -7.40
CA PRO A 140 1.30 11.47 -6.86
C PRO A 140 2.43 11.39 -5.84
N ILE A 141 2.15 10.73 -4.72
CA ILE A 141 3.17 10.42 -3.72
C ILE A 141 3.73 9.04 -4.07
N TYR A 142 5.02 9.01 -4.43
CA TYR A 142 5.73 7.75 -4.67
C TYR A 142 6.39 7.29 -3.38
N VAL A 143 5.76 6.34 -2.71
CA VAL A 143 6.31 5.72 -1.50
C VAL A 143 6.57 4.24 -1.76
N ALA A 144 7.74 3.77 -1.35
CA ALA A 144 8.08 2.36 -1.36
C ALA A 144 7.91 1.76 0.05
N LEU A 145 6.66 1.42 0.42
CA LEU A 145 6.39 0.63 1.63
C LEU A 145 6.69 -0.85 1.37
N SER A 146 7.99 -1.21 1.39
CA SER A 146 8.50 -2.57 1.55
C SER A 146 10.00 -2.58 1.19
N GLY A 147 10.86 -2.59 2.19
CA GLY A 147 12.27 -2.94 2.04
C GLY A 147 12.47 -4.41 2.42
N HIS A 148 13.30 -5.13 1.67
CA HIS A 148 13.90 -6.34 2.24
C HIS A 148 14.88 -5.87 3.31
N VAL A 149 14.78 -6.43 4.51
CA VAL A 149 15.66 -6.06 5.62
C VAL A 149 16.68 -7.16 5.84
N HIS A 150 17.94 -6.78 6.02
CA HIS A 150 18.99 -7.74 6.31
C HIS A 150 18.79 -8.38 7.70
N GLU A 151 18.98 -9.69 7.83
CA GLU A 151 18.74 -10.43 9.08
C GLU A 151 19.51 -9.87 10.29
N SER A 152 20.69 -9.29 10.06
CA SER A 152 21.53 -8.71 11.13
C SER A 152 20.94 -7.48 11.80
N GLN A 153 19.93 -6.83 11.20
CA GLN A 153 19.37 -5.57 11.70
C GLN A 153 18.22 -5.75 12.70
N LYS A 154 17.92 -7.00 13.12
CA LYS A 154 16.85 -7.36 14.08
C LYS A 154 15.55 -6.57 13.86
N PRO A 155 14.98 -6.59 12.66
CA PRO A 155 13.83 -5.74 12.38
C PRO A 155 12.60 -6.14 13.17
N SER A 156 11.64 -5.21 13.24
CA SER A 156 10.27 -5.53 13.63
C SER A 156 9.76 -6.74 12.83
N ALA A 157 9.03 -7.64 13.48
CA ALA A 157 8.49 -8.85 12.83
C ALA A 157 7.48 -8.51 11.71
N HIS A 158 6.80 -7.39 11.85
CA HIS A 158 5.85 -6.87 10.86
C HIS A 158 6.33 -5.53 10.30
N SER A 159 5.98 -5.30 9.03
CA SER A 159 6.13 -4.03 8.32
C SER A 159 4.79 -3.67 7.66
N ALA A 160 4.69 -2.48 7.08
CA ALA A 160 3.58 -2.13 6.21
C ALA A 160 3.88 -2.55 4.78
N ALA A 161 2.82 -2.78 4.01
CA ALA A 161 2.87 -3.00 2.58
C ALA A 161 1.70 -2.30 1.90
N LEU A 162 1.77 -2.19 0.57
CA LEU A 162 0.69 -1.65 -0.26
C LEU A 162 -0.13 -2.76 -0.89
N GLY A 163 -1.44 -2.73 -0.68
CA GLY A 163 -2.40 -3.62 -1.31
C GLY A 163 -2.54 -3.42 -2.82
N ALA A 164 -3.50 -4.15 -3.40
CA ALA A 164 -3.89 -4.00 -4.79
C ALA A 164 -4.49 -2.61 -5.05
N ARG A 165 -4.42 -2.13 -6.29
CA ARG A 165 -5.00 -0.84 -6.67
C ARG A 165 -6.52 -0.90 -6.53
N GLN A 166 -7.10 0.14 -5.93
CA GLN A 166 -8.54 0.32 -5.79
C GLN A 166 -8.94 1.67 -6.41
N TYR A 167 -10.07 1.70 -7.10
CA TYR A 167 -10.69 2.95 -7.53
C TYR A 167 -11.29 3.67 -6.32
N THR A 168 -11.19 5.00 -6.34
CA THR A 168 -11.71 5.90 -5.31
C THR A 168 -12.38 7.09 -5.99
N VAL A 169 -13.29 7.74 -5.25
CA VAL A 169 -13.90 9.00 -5.69
C VAL A 169 -12.79 10.02 -5.95
N SER A 170 -12.92 10.75 -7.06
CA SER A 170 -11.97 11.79 -7.43
C SER A 170 -11.89 12.87 -6.34
N LEU A 171 -10.70 13.06 -5.76
CA LEU A 171 -10.48 14.14 -4.82
C LEU A 171 -10.38 15.45 -5.58
N LYS A 172 -11.35 16.35 -5.37
CA LYS A 172 -11.34 17.67 -6.00
C LYS A 172 -10.31 18.58 -5.33
N GLY A 173 -9.18 18.79 -6.02
CA GLY A 173 -8.19 19.84 -5.75
C GLY A 173 -7.40 19.66 -4.45
N GLN A 174 -6.07 19.68 -4.55
CA GLN A 174 -5.21 19.78 -3.38
C GLN A 174 -5.20 21.24 -2.90
N ARG A 175 -5.11 21.45 -1.58
CA ARG A 175 -4.91 22.78 -1.00
C ARG A 175 -3.42 22.98 -0.79
N CYS A 176 -2.92 24.14 -1.15
CA CYS A 176 -1.59 24.55 -0.76
C CYS A 176 -1.67 25.06 0.68
N VAL A 177 -0.88 24.47 1.56
CA VAL A 177 -0.81 24.82 2.97
C VAL A 177 0.64 25.03 3.37
N GLU A 178 0.84 25.99 4.26
CA GLU A 178 2.09 26.16 4.97
C GLU A 178 1.95 25.52 6.36
N PRO A 179 2.71 24.44 6.65
CA PRO A 179 2.72 23.83 7.97
C PRO A 179 3.20 24.81 9.05
N GLY A 180 2.43 24.92 10.12
CA GLY A 180 2.77 25.71 11.31
C GLY A 180 3.23 24.83 12.47
N GLU A 181 2.89 25.27 13.68
CA GLU A 181 3.25 24.64 14.95
C GLU A 181 2.69 23.20 15.09
N LEU A 182 3.52 22.29 15.62
CA LEU A 182 3.09 20.96 16.03
C LEU A 182 2.28 21.03 17.32
N ILE A 183 1.04 20.58 17.26
CA ILE A 183 0.14 20.55 18.43
C ILE A 183 0.32 19.24 19.18
N LEU A 184 0.36 18.12 18.46
CA LEU A 184 0.42 16.78 19.03
C LEU A 184 0.91 15.78 17.99
N ALA A 185 1.64 14.77 18.42
CA ALA A 185 1.97 13.60 17.63
C ALA A 185 1.48 12.32 18.30
N PHE A 186 1.01 11.37 17.49
CA PHE A 186 0.69 10.01 17.92
C PHE A 186 1.68 9.05 17.28
N LEU A 187 2.23 8.12 18.06
CA LEU A 187 3.14 7.06 17.60
C LEU A 187 2.58 5.70 18.00
N PHE A 188 2.01 5.00 17.03
CA PHE A 188 1.54 3.63 17.17
C PHE A 188 2.66 2.68 16.76
N ARG A 189 3.23 1.96 17.73
CA ARG A 189 4.12 0.83 17.45
C ARG A 189 3.27 -0.40 17.20
N TYR A 190 3.54 -1.15 16.14
CA TYR A 190 2.73 -2.32 15.82
C TYR A 190 3.57 -3.60 15.77
N ALA A 191 3.02 -4.68 16.34
CA ALA A 191 3.65 -6.00 16.39
C ALA A 191 2.57 -7.10 16.44
N PRO A 192 2.90 -8.37 16.17
CA PRO A 192 1.97 -9.49 16.40
C PRO A 192 1.45 -9.50 17.84
N LEU A 193 0.20 -9.89 18.05
CA LEU A 193 -0.40 -9.94 19.39
C LEU A 193 0.39 -10.86 20.33
N GLU A 194 0.83 -12.00 19.82
CA GLU A 194 1.63 -12.99 20.55
C GLU A 194 2.96 -12.37 21.03
N HIS A 195 3.57 -11.52 20.21
CA HIS A 195 4.79 -10.80 20.58
C HIS A 195 4.51 -9.81 21.71
N LEU A 196 3.43 -9.02 21.60
CA LEU A 196 3.04 -8.08 22.67
C LEU A 196 2.73 -8.81 23.98
N GLN A 197 2.10 -9.98 23.92
CA GLN A 197 1.81 -10.83 25.07
C GLN A 197 3.06 -11.49 25.67
N ALA A 198 4.03 -11.86 24.84
CA ALA A 198 5.29 -12.44 25.29
C ALA A 198 6.13 -11.41 26.08
N VAL A 199 6.18 -10.16 25.58
CA VAL A 199 6.90 -9.04 26.22
C VAL A 199 6.12 -8.43 27.40
N GLY A 200 4.87 -8.85 27.63
CA GLY A 200 4.04 -8.35 28.74
C GLY A 200 3.45 -6.97 28.51
N VAL A 201 3.39 -6.52 27.25
CA VAL A 201 2.73 -5.27 26.86
C VAL A 201 1.21 -5.47 26.73
N ALA A 202 0.78 -6.59 26.16
CA ALA A 202 -0.62 -6.97 26.05
C ALA A 202 -0.96 -8.09 27.07
N PRO A 203 -2.19 -8.12 27.62
CA PRO A 203 -2.61 -9.18 28.51
C PRO A 203 -2.62 -10.52 27.77
N ARG A 204 -2.08 -11.56 28.42
CA ARG A 204 -2.21 -12.94 27.92
C ARG A 204 -3.66 -13.37 28.06
N ASN A 205 -4.19 -14.02 27.03
CA ASN A 205 -5.47 -14.70 27.17
C ASN A 205 -5.36 -15.69 28.33
N PRO A 206 -6.34 -15.75 29.25
CA PRO A 206 -6.33 -16.77 30.28
C PRO A 206 -6.21 -18.13 29.57
N PRO A 207 -5.38 -19.05 30.09
CA PRO A 207 -5.30 -20.38 29.50
C PRO A 207 -6.73 -20.92 29.38
N PRO A 208 -7.10 -21.54 28.24
CA PRO A 208 -8.43 -22.12 28.11
C PRO A 208 -8.64 -22.98 29.35
N GLN A 209 -9.66 -22.64 30.14
CA GLN A 209 -9.95 -23.37 31.37
C GLN A 209 -10.14 -24.81 30.94
N THR A 210 -9.11 -25.63 31.13
CA THR A 210 -9.21 -27.05 30.89
C THR A 210 -10.22 -27.49 31.93
N PHE A 211 -11.45 -27.79 31.50
CA PHE A 211 -12.49 -28.43 32.29
C PHE A 211 -12.06 -29.86 32.63
N SER A 212 -10.91 -29.99 33.29
CA SER A 212 -10.27 -31.22 33.71
C SER A 212 -10.37 -31.28 35.22
N SER A 213 -11.57 -31.53 35.75
CA SER A 213 -11.79 -32.17 37.07
C SER A 213 -13.24 -32.14 37.56
N PHE A 214 -14.22 -32.63 36.78
CA PHE A 214 -15.52 -33.00 37.36
C PHE A 214 -15.98 -34.43 37.10
N LEU A 215 -15.19 -35.28 36.43
CA LEU A 215 -15.57 -36.68 36.18
C LEU A 215 -14.50 -37.71 36.58
N HIS A 216 -13.88 -37.57 37.75
CA HIS A 216 -13.26 -38.72 38.42
C HIS A 216 -13.51 -38.68 39.92
N SER A 217 -14.70 -39.14 40.32
CA SER A 217 -14.90 -39.71 41.65
C SER A 217 -15.76 -40.98 41.55
N THR A 218 -15.18 -42.03 40.98
CA THR A 218 -15.52 -43.42 41.29
C THR A 218 -14.27 -44.29 41.15
N ARG A 219 -13.42 -44.19 42.17
CA ARG A 219 -12.86 -45.30 42.96
C ARG A 219 -12.84 -46.69 42.28
N SER A 220 -11.65 -47.16 41.88
CA SER A 220 -11.26 -48.57 42.07
C SER A 220 -9.73 -48.72 41.98
N PRO A 221 -9.07 -49.36 42.96
CA PRO A 221 -7.65 -49.66 42.91
C PRO A 221 -7.40 -51.07 42.39
N THR A 222 -6.43 -51.28 41.50
CA THR A 222 -5.65 -52.52 41.46
C THR A 222 -4.29 -52.29 40.79
N PRO A 223 -3.18 -52.81 41.35
CA PRO A 223 -1.83 -52.59 40.84
C PRO A 223 -1.31 -53.78 40.02
N LEU A 224 -0.13 -53.55 39.41
CA LEU A 224 0.85 -54.48 38.81
C LEU A 224 0.61 -54.84 37.33
N GLN A 225 1.54 -54.44 36.45
CA GLN A 225 2.72 -55.25 36.11
C GLN A 225 3.62 -54.56 35.06
N THR A 226 4.86 -55.01 35.07
CA THR A 226 6.11 -54.57 34.43
C THR A 226 6.24 -54.84 32.92
N SER A 227 6.79 -53.85 32.18
CA SER A 227 7.81 -53.89 31.08
C SER A 227 7.62 -54.83 29.86
N PRO A 228 8.39 -54.73 28.73
CA PRO A 228 9.26 -53.67 28.18
C PRO A 228 9.01 -53.32 26.68
N ALA A 229 9.64 -52.22 26.24
CA ALA A 229 10.20 -51.92 24.92
C ALA A 229 9.64 -52.63 23.65
N ARG A 230 9.00 -51.85 22.75
CA ARG A 230 9.15 -52.05 21.30
C ARG A 230 9.28 -50.75 20.52
N LYS A 231 10.18 -50.87 19.56
CA LYS A 231 10.67 -49.98 18.52
C LYS A 231 9.62 -49.83 17.41
N CYS A 232 9.77 -48.72 16.68
CA CYS A 232 9.54 -48.56 15.24
C CYS A 232 8.16 -48.12 14.70
N LEU A 233 8.29 -47.14 13.78
CA LEU A 233 7.56 -46.92 12.52
C LEU A 233 6.35 -45.98 12.53
N SER A 234 6.61 -44.78 11.99
CA SER A 234 5.69 -44.01 11.14
C SER A 234 5.23 -44.83 9.93
N PRO A 235 4.04 -44.54 9.34
CA PRO A 235 4.02 -43.61 8.20
C PRO A 235 2.72 -42.81 7.99
N SER A 236 2.85 -41.77 7.14
CA SER A 236 1.91 -41.28 6.11
C SER A 236 0.41 -41.20 6.44
N SER A 237 -0.13 -39.99 6.56
CA SER A 237 -0.88 -39.29 5.49
C SER A 237 -2.20 -39.95 5.08
N GLU A 238 -3.30 -39.38 5.56
CA GLU A 238 -4.50 -39.26 4.74
C GLU A 238 -5.26 -37.99 5.15
N ARG A 239 -5.40 -37.08 4.19
CA ARG A 239 -6.25 -35.90 4.28
C ARG A 239 -7.68 -36.36 4.06
N GLU A 240 -8.46 -36.38 5.13
CA GLU A 240 -9.91 -36.48 5.04
C GLU A 240 -10.46 -35.08 4.70
N TYR A 241 -10.89 -34.91 3.44
CA TYR A 241 -11.63 -33.74 3.01
C TYR A 241 -13.10 -33.94 3.36
N ILE A 242 -13.60 -33.15 4.32
CA ILE A 242 -15.03 -33.04 4.61
C ILE A 242 -15.62 -32.11 3.54
N MET A 243 -16.44 -32.67 2.65
CA MET A 243 -17.35 -31.87 1.81
C MET A 243 -18.48 -31.38 2.71
N VAL A 244 -18.61 -30.06 2.84
CA VAL A 244 -19.77 -29.43 3.47
C VAL A 244 -20.66 -28.95 2.34
N ASP A 245 -21.69 -29.72 2.04
CA ASP A 245 -22.84 -29.28 1.27
C ASP A 245 -23.64 -28.31 2.15
N SER A 246 -23.79 -27.08 1.68
CA SER A 246 -24.59 -26.03 2.32
C SER A 246 -25.70 -25.63 1.37
N ASP A 247 -26.69 -26.51 1.26
CA ASP A 247 -28.05 -26.14 0.86
C ASP A 247 -28.68 -25.33 1.99
N THR A 248 -29.09 -24.10 1.72
CA THR A 248 -30.03 -23.37 2.59
C THR A 248 -30.88 -22.43 1.75
N ASP A 249 -32.00 -23.01 1.33
CA ASP A 249 -33.37 -22.51 1.35
C ASP A 249 -33.66 -21.05 0.97
N GLU A 250 -34.43 -20.98 -0.11
CA GLU A 250 -35.29 -19.91 -0.57
C GLU A 250 -36.29 -19.50 0.52
N GLU A 251 -36.29 -18.23 0.92
CA GLU A 251 -37.42 -17.60 1.59
C GLU A 251 -38.02 -16.55 0.66
N GLU A 252 -39.06 -16.97 -0.05
CA GLU A 252 -40.05 -16.10 -0.66
C GLU A 252 -40.81 -15.34 0.43
N GLY A 253 -40.56 -14.03 0.51
CA GLY A 253 -41.29 -13.12 1.40
C GLY A 253 -41.84 -11.93 0.62
N GLY A 254 -42.94 -12.14 -0.10
CA GLY A 254 -43.70 -11.09 -0.74
C GLY A 254 -44.31 -10.11 0.26
N SER A 255 -44.27 -8.81 -0.06
CA SER A 255 -45.25 -7.85 0.47
C SER A 255 -45.36 -6.58 -0.37
N SER A 256 -46.58 -6.41 -0.86
CA SER A 256 -47.34 -5.16 -0.95
C SER A 256 -46.91 -4.07 -1.93
N LEU A 257 -47.67 -4.06 -3.03
CA LEU A 257 -47.93 -2.94 -3.92
C LEU A 257 -48.37 -1.68 -3.15
N GLY A 258 -47.75 -0.56 -3.47
CA GLY A 258 -48.26 0.79 -3.20
C GLY A 258 -47.89 1.71 -4.36
N PRO A 259 -48.85 2.34 -5.06
CA PRO A 259 -48.56 3.25 -6.16
C PRO A 259 -48.23 4.63 -5.58
N GLY A 260 -46.94 4.90 -5.42
CA GLY A 260 -46.41 6.23 -5.11
C GLY A 260 -45.70 6.79 -6.31
N GLU A 261 -46.43 7.56 -7.13
CA GLU A 261 -45.85 8.41 -8.18
C GLU A 261 -44.89 9.41 -7.51
N ASN A 262 -43.59 9.26 -7.76
CA ASN A 262 -42.61 10.28 -7.41
C ASN A 262 -41.69 10.57 -8.61
N PRO A 263 -41.83 11.73 -9.26
CA PRO A 263 -41.01 12.11 -10.40
C PRO A 263 -39.67 12.68 -9.92
N GLY A 264 -38.57 12.25 -10.53
CA GLY A 264 -37.28 12.94 -10.43
C GLY A 264 -36.11 12.16 -9.82
N SER A 265 -36.03 10.85 -10.05
CA SER A 265 -34.77 10.11 -9.90
C SER A 265 -33.83 10.48 -11.05
N GLY A 266 -33.08 11.57 -10.88
CA GLY A 266 -31.92 11.88 -11.70
C GLY A 266 -30.81 10.88 -11.37
N SER A 267 -30.87 9.70 -12.00
CA SER A 267 -29.77 8.74 -11.97
C SER A 267 -28.53 9.43 -12.51
N ALA A 268 -27.61 9.80 -11.63
CA ALA A 268 -26.27 10.17 -12.02
C ALA A 268 -25.64 8.92 -12.64
N GLN A 269 -25.78 8.77 -13.96
CA GLN A 269 -25.02 7.82 -14.75
C GLN A 269 -23.56 8.16 -14.50
N ALA A 270 -22.90 7.38 -13.64
CA ALA A 270 -21.47 7.39 -13.53
C ALA A 270 -20.96 7.09 -14.93
N ALA A 271 -20.44 8.11 -15.61
CA ALA A 271 -19.86 7.97 -16.94
C ALA A 271 -18.84 6.83 -16.87
N HIS A 272 -19.20 5.70 -17.46
CA HIS A 272 -18.30 4.59 -17.63
C HIS A 272 -17.24 5.10 -18.61
N MET A 273 -16.09 5.54 -18.09
CA MET A 273 -14.98 5.95 -18.94
C MET A 273 -14.52 4.70 -19.66
N ASP A 274 -14.67 4.71 -20.99
CA ASP A 274 -14.31 3.61 -21.85
C ASP A 274 -12.80 3.34 -21.67
N GLY A 275 -12.39 2.08 -21.74
CA GLY A 275 -10.99 1.68 -21.54
C GLY A 275 -9.97 2.32 -22.52
N ASP A 276 -10.43 3.09 -23.53
CA ASP A 276 -9.56 3.91 -24.38
C ASP A 276 -8.98 5.11 -23.59
N ASP A 277 -9.79 5.73 -22.73
CA ASP A 277 -9.39 6.93 -21.97
C ASP A 277 -8.29 6.62 -20.95
N GLU A 278 -8.35 5.47 -20.29
CA GLU A 278 -7.31 5.05 -19.33
C GLU A 278 -5.97 4.81 -20.03
N LEU A 279 -6.00 4.20 -21.21
CA LEU A 279 -4.79 3.87 -21.95
C LEU A 279 -4.17 5.12 -22.59
N GLU A 280 -5.00 6.06 -23.03
CA GLU A 280 -4.57 7.37 -23.50
C GLU A 280 -3.98 8.21 -22.37
N MET A 281 -4.56 8.15 -21.17
CA MET A 281 -4.01 8.79 -19.98
C MET A 281 -2.62 8.23 -19.61
N GLN A 282 -2.45 6.90 -19.60
CA GLN A 282 -1.14 6.28 -19.37
C GLN A 282 -0.10 6.70 -20.41
N LYS A 283 -0.52 6.91 -21.66
CA LYS A 283 0.37 7.39 -22.72
C LYS A 283 0.84 8.82 -22.46
N LEU A 284 -0.08 9.70 -22.07
CA LEU A 284 0.26 11.10 -21.74
C LEU A 284 1.17 11.19 -20.52
N GLU A 285 0.93 10.37 -19.49
CA GLU A 285 1.81 10.29 -18.31
C GLU A 285 3.23 9.85 -18.69
N ALA A 286 3.36 8.84 -19.56
CA ALA A 286 4.67 8.38 -20.02
C ALA A 286 5.42 9.46 -20.82
N ILE A 287 4.72 10.17 -21.72
CA ILE A 287 5.29 11.29 -22.49
C ILE A 287 5.77 12.41 -21.55
N LEU A 288 4.94 12.79 -20.57
CA LEU A 288 5.28 13.84 -19.61
C LEU A 288 6.49 13.46 -18.75
N ALA A 289 6.61 12.19 -18.35
CA ALA A 289 7.75 11.68 -17.59
C ALA A 289 9.06 11.75 -18.39
N VAL A 290 9.01 11.42 -19.70
CA VAL A 290 10.17 11.55 -20.60
C VAL A 290 10.58 13.02 -20.73
N ALA A 291 9.63 13.92 -21.00
CA ALA A 291 9.91 15.35 -21.19
C ALA A 291 10.58 15.99 -19.95
N LYS A 292 10.07 15.70 -18.75
CA LYS A 292 10.65 16.19 -17.49
C LYS A 292 12.10 15.74 -17.28
N LEU A 293 12.42 14.51 -17.67
CA LEU A 293 13.76 13.98 -17.49
C LEU A 293 14.74 14.54 -18.55
N GLU A 294 14.27 14.83 -19.75
CA GLU A 294 15.05 15.55 -20.77
C GLU A 294 15.38 16.98 -20.33
N GLU A 295 14.43 17.67 -19.68
CA GLU A 295 14.65 18.98 -19.05
C GLU A 295 15.74 18.90 -17.96
N GLN A 296 15.63 17.94 -17.02
CA GLN A 296 16.65 17.74 -15.98
C GLN A 296 18.06 17.48 -16.54
N ILE A 297 18.16 16.70 -17.63
CA ILE A 297 19.45 16.46 -18.30
C ILE A 297 19.99 17.76 -18.93
N THR A 298 19.11 18.58 -19.50
CA THR A 298 19.48 19.85 -20.13
C THR A 298 19.96 20.86 -19.09
N ASP A 299 19.25 20.98 -17.97
CA ASP A 299 19.63 21.84 -16.83
C ASP A 299 20.97 21.40 -16.24
N LEU A 300 21.15 20.10 -16.00
CA LEU A 300 22.42 19.57 -15.50
C LEU A 300 23.58 19.93 -16.45
N LYS A 301 23.38 19.77 -17.77
CA LYS A 301 24.37 20.16 -18.80
C LYS A 301 24.69 21.66 -18.78
N GLY A 302 23.72 22.52 -18.45
CA GLY A 302 23.92 23.95 -18.25
C GLY A 302 24.80 24.29 -17.04
N HIS A 303 24.73 23.48 -15.99
CA HIS A 303 25.48 23.67 -14.74
C HIS A 303 26.85 22.99 -14.68
N ARG A 304 27.37 22.48 -15.81
CA ARG A 304 28.63 21.71 -15.89
C ARG A 304 29.84 22.35 -15.18
N LYS A 305 29.94 23.68 -15.14
CA LYS A 305 31.08 24.40 -14.51
C LYS A 305 31.05 24.39 -12.98
N SER A 306 29.91 24.07 -12.37
CA SER A 306 29.70 24.17 -10.93
C SER A 306 29.82 22.83 -10.19
N TRP A 307 30.08 21.74 -10.91
CA TRP A 307 30.15 20.39 -10.36
C TRP A 307 31.55 19.82 -10.50
N GLU A 308 31.96 19.01 -9.52
CA GLU A 308 33.15 18.18 -9.64
C GLU A 308 33.01 17.23 -10.85
N PRO A 309 34.03 17.09 -11.72
CA PRO A 309 33.90 16.36 -12.98
C PRO A 309 33.37 14.93 -12.84
N ASN A 310 33.76 14.22 -11.77
CA ASN A 310 33.34 12.85 -11.52
C ASN A 310 31.87 12.76 -11.08
N GLU A 311 31.41 13.68 -10.22
CA GLU A 311 30.03 13.70 -9.74
C GLU A 311 29.06 14.04 -10.86
N TYR A 312 29.43 15.02 -11.70
CA TYR A 312 28.67 15.39 -12.90
C TYR A 312 28.48 14.21 -13.85
N GLN A 313 29.56 13.46 -14.13
CA GLN A 313 29.51 12.34 -15.08
C GLN A 313 28.60 11.22 -14.56
N VAL A 314 28.70 10.87 -13.28
CA VAL A 314 27.85 9.84 -12.64
C VAL A 314 26.38 10.26 -12.63
N ALA A 315 26.09 11.53 -12.29
CA ALA A 315 24.73 12.06 -12.30
C ALA A 315 24.12 12.05 -13.70
N LEU A 316 24.89 12.46 -14.71
CA LEU A 316 24.44 12.47 -16.10
C LEU A 316 24.17 11.06 -16.62
N GLU A 317 25.07 10.11 -16.39
CA GLU A 317 24.89 8.71 -16.80
C GLU A 317 23.65 8.07 -16.16
N ARG A 318 23.38 8.38 -14.88
CA ARG A 318 22.18 7.90 -14.18
C ARG A 318 20.89 8.46 -14.79
N LEU A 319 20.86 9.76 -15.11
CA LEU A 319 19.69 10.38 -15.74
C LEU A 319 19.48 9.84 -17.17
N GLU A 320 20.55 9.70 -17.96
CA GLU A 320 20.47 9.16 -19.32
C GLU A 320 20.04 7.69 -19.34
N ALA A 321 20.47 6.87 -18.37
CA ALA A 321 19.98 5.50 -18.19
C ALA A 321 18.48 5.48 -17.87
N ARG A 322 18.03 6.30 -16.93
CA ARG A 322 16.61 6.43 -16.58
C ARG A 322 15.76 6.89 -17.77
N LEU A 323 16.30 7.80 -18.60
CA LEU A 323 15.62 8.27 -19.81
C LEU A 323 15.42 7.16 -20.84
N LYS A 324 16.41 6.27 -21.01
CA LYS A 324 16.28 5.11 -21.90
C LYS A 324 15.16 4.17 -21.46
N VAL A 325 15.01 3.95 -20.15
CA VAL A 325 13.94 3.12 -19.60
C VAL A 325 12.57 3.76 -19.86
N LEU A 326 12.40 5.04 -19.53
CA LEU A 326 11.12 5.74 -19.73
C LEU A 326 10.71 5.80 -21.21
N LYS A 327 11.65 6.03 -22.13
CA LYS A 327 11.38 5.96 -23.58
C LYS A 327 10.92 4.57 -24.03
N ALA A 328 11.47 3.50 -23.46
CA ALA A 328 11.03 2.14 -23.75
C ALA A 328 9.61 1.87 -23.21
N GLU A 329 9.28 2.41 -22.04
CA GLU A 329 7.92 2.33 -21.45
C GLU A 329 6.91 3.11 -22.30
N GLU A 330 7.24 4.33 -22.71
CA GLU A 330 6.42 5.15 -23.62
C GLU A 330 6.11 4.42 -24.93
N GLN A 331 7.11 3.79 -25.55
CA GLN A 331 6.94 2.97 -26.74
C GLN A 331 6.02 1.76 -26.50
N LEU A 332 6.15 1.11 -25.34
CA LEU A 332 5.31 -0.03 -24.97
C LEU A 332 3.85 0.40 -24.77
N VAL A 333 3.60 1.53 -24.10
CA VAL A 333 2.26 2.09 -23.92
C VAL A 333 1.67 2.48 -25.27
N THR A 334 2.42 3.19 -26.11
CA THR A 334 1.99 3.55 -27.47
C THR A 334 1.65 2.33 -28.32
N PHE A 335 2.44 1.24 -28.22
CA PHE A 335 2.13 -0.01 -28.88
C PHE A 335 0.83 -0.65 -28.36
N LYS A 336 0.58 -0.63 -27.05
CA LYS A 336 -0.69 -1.10 -26.46
C LYS A 336 -1.87 -0.27 -26.96
N CYS A 337 -1.76 1.07 -27.01
CA CYS A 337 -2.78 1.94 -27.58
C CYS A 337 -3.13 1.54 -29.02
N ALA A 338 -2.11 1.30 -29.84
CA ALA A 338 -2.31 0.90 -31.24
C ALA A 338 -3.00 -0.47 -31.36
N GLN A 339 -2.63 -1.45 -30.53
CA GLN A 339 -3.27 -2.78 -30.51
C GLN A 339 -4.74 -2.70 -30.06
N TYR A 340 -5.03 -1.88 -29.05
CA TYR A 340 -6.39 -1.64 -28.57
C TYR A 340 -7.28 -1.03 -29.66
N LYS A 341 -6.82 0.07 -30.30
CA LYS A 341 -7.56 0.72 -31.40
C LYS A 341 -7.77 -0.22 -32.61
N LYS A 342 -6.80 -1.11 -32.90
CA LYS A 342 -6.96 -2.13 -33.95
C LYS A 342 -8.03 -3.17 -33.60
N ARG A 343 -8.11 -3.61 -32.34
CA ARG A 343 -9.16 -4.53 -31.87
C ARG A 343 -10.55 -3.90 -31.95
N GLN A 344 -10.68 -2.64 -31.54
CA GLN A 344 -11.94 -1.91 -31.63
C GLN A 344 -12.45 -1.79 -33.07
N ARG A 345 -11.57 -1.47 -34.03
CA ARG A 345 -11.93 -1.44 -35.46
C ARG A 345 -12.39 -2.80 -35.99
N ASN A 346 -11.75 -3.89 -35.57
CA ASN A 346 -12.16 -5.23 -35.97
C ASN A 346 -13.51 -5.64 -35.37
N SER A 347 -13.81 -5.23 -34.13
CA SER A 347 -15.09 -5.49 -33.48
C SER A 347 -16.24 -4.79 -34.20
N ASN A 348 -16.05 -3.53 -34.60
CA ASN A 348 -17.09 -2.75 -35.27
C ASN A 348 -17.35 -3.21 -36.71
N ASN A 349 -16.37 -3.83 -37.39
CA ASN A 349 -16.54 -4.37 -38.73
C ASN A 349 -17.23 -5.75 -38.76
N GLY A 350 -17.44 -6.40 -37.62
CA GLY A 350 -18.03 -7.75 -37.53
C GLY A 350 -19.56 -7.81 -37.67
N LEU A 351 -20.25 -6.67 -37.74
CA LEU A 351 -21.72 -6.60 -37.76
C LEU A 351 -22.33 -6.34 -39.15
N GLY A 352 -21.56 -6.38 -40.24
CA GLY A 352 -22.08 -6.09 -41.58
C GLY A 352 -21.39 -6.83 -42.71
N THR A 353 -22.11 -7.76 -43.32
CA THR A 353 -21.97 -8.29 -44.70
C THR A 353 -20.82 -9.25 -45.03
N SER A 354 -21.25 -10.44 -45.44
CA SER A 354 -20.50 -11.51 -46.10
C SER A 354 -19.97 -11.07 -47.47
N ALA A 355 -18.66 -10.90 -47.62
CA ALA A 355 -17.92 -11.17 -48.86
C ALA A 355 -16.40 -11.26 -48.60
N LYS A 356 -15.76 -12.30 -49.14
CA LYS A 356 -14.37 -12.72 -48.94
C LYS A 356 -13.37 -11.90 -49.78
N ILE A 357 -12.26 -11.43 -49.20
CA ILE A 357 -10.96 -11.24 -49.90
C ILE A 357 -9.80 -11.55 -48.94
N PRO A 358 -8.78 -12.33 -49.35
CA PRO A 358 -7.60 -12.61 -48.52
C PRO A 358 -6.52 -11.53 -48.72
N PHE A 359 -6.13 -10.84 -47.65
CA PHE A 359 -4.97 -9.95 -47.63
C PHE A 359 -3.96 -10.48 -46.61
N GLN A 360 -2.86 -11.08 -47.09
CA GLN A 360 -1.75 -11.52 -46.23
C GLN A 360 -0.82 -10.34 -45.92
N VAL A 361 -0.89 -9.82 -44.70
CA VAL A 361 0.14 -8.91 -44.14
C VAL A 361 1.10 -9.74 -43.30
N LYS A 362 2.40 -9.74 -43.67
CA LYS A 362 3.48 -10.25 -42.83
C LYS A 362 3.50 -9.46 -41.52
N GLN A 363 3.05 -10.08 -40.43
CA GLN A 363 3.18 -9.55 -39.08
C GLN A 363 4.54 -9.94 -38.51
N GLU A 364 5.34 -8.97 -38.09
CA GLU A 364 6.52 -9.22 -37.26
C GLU A 364 6.08 -9.69 -35.87
N SER A 365 6.74 -10.73 -35.38
CA SER A 365 6.36 -11.42 -34.15
C SER A 365 6.51 -10.54 -32.89
N PRO A 366 5.47 -10.44 -32.03
CA PRO A 366 5.52 -9.77 -30.72
C PRO A 366 6.63 -10.25 -29.79
N SER A 367 7.20 -11.45 -30.04
CA SER A 367 8.29 -12.01 -29.23
C SER A 367 9.59 -11.21 -29.33
N PHE A 368 9.81 -10.49 -30.43
CA PHE A 368 11.07 -9.77 -30.66
C PHE A 368 11.20 -8.53 -29.77
N LYS A 369 10.14 -7.73 -29.62
CA LYS A 369 10.16 -6.49 -28.82
C LYS A 369 10.24 -6.74 -27.31
N LYS A 370 9.56 -7.79 -26.81
CA LYS A 370 9.69 -8.22 -25.40
C LYS A 370 11.13 -8.62 -25.05
N ARG A 371 11.84 -9.23 -26.01
CA ARG A 371 13.24 -9.63 -25.83
C ARG A 371 14.19 -8.44 -25.75
N GLN A 372 13.96 -7.39 -26.54
CA GLN A 372 14.74 -6.15 -26.47
C GLN A 372 14.56 -5.41 -25.14
N ILE A 373 13.34 -5.28 -24.63
CA ILE A 373 13.07 -4.64 -23.34
C ILE A 373 13.73 -5.43 -22.20
N SER A 374 13.62 -6.76 -22.20
CA SER A 374 14.27 -7.61 -21.19
C SER A 374 15.80 -7.51 -21.23
N GLN A 375 16.40 -7.33 -22.42
CA GLN A 375 17.84 -7.12 -22.57
C GLN A 375 18.28 -5.75 -22.06
N ALA A 376 17.51 -4.68 -22.30
CA ALA A 376 17.80 -3.34 -21.79
C ALA A 376 17.77 -3.30 -20.24
N VAL A 377 16.76 -3.89 -19.60
CA VAL A 377 16.69 -3.98 -18.13
C VAL A 377 17.84 -4.80 -17.54
N LYS A 378 18.27 -5.87 -18.23
CA LYS A 378 19.44 -6.66 -17.80
C LYS A 378 20.76 -5.89 -17.93
N GLN A 379 20.89 -5.03 -18.94
CA GLN A 379 22.07 -4.18 -19.11
C GLN A 379 22.14 -3.09 -18.04
N GLU A 380 21.02 -2.48 -17.67
CA GLU A 380 20.92 -1.51 -16.57
C GLU A 380 21.38 -2.12 -15.24
N ARG A 381 20.88 -3.32 -14.90
CA ARG A 381 21.32 -4.03 -13.69
C ARG A 381 22.82 -4.29 -13.67
N ARG A 382 23.46 -4.56 -14.81
CA ARG A 382 24.91 -4.79 -14.89
C ARG A 382 25.73 -3.51 -14.76
N ALA A 383 25.27 -2.40 -15.34
CA ALA A 383 25.93 -1.11 -15.22
C ALA A 383 25.90 -0.58 -13.77
N SER A 384 24.83 -0.86 -13.02
CA SER A 384 24.75 -0.51 -11.59
C SER A 384 25.67 -1.35 -10.69
N THR A 385 26.13 -2.53 -11.13
CA THR A 385 26.99 -3.41 -10.31
C THR A 385 28.49 -3.20 -10.57
N SER A 386 28.90 -2.58 -11.69
CA SER A 386 30.33 -2.44 -12.04
C SER A 386 31.01 -1.20 -11.46
N ALA A 387 30.31 -0.36 -10.70
CA ALA A 387 30.92 0.73 -9.93
C ALA A 387 31.61 0.17 -8.67
N SER A 388 32.80 -0.41 -8.83
CA SER A 388 33.64 -0.81 -7.70
C SER A 388 34.08 0.42 -6.90
N PRO A 389 34.13 0.34 -5.56
CA PRO A 389 34.67 1.42 -4.74
C PRO A 389 36.19 1.53 -4.99
N LEU A 390 36.65 2.72 -5.42
CA LEU A 390 38.06 3.05 -5.40
C LEU A 390 38.55 2.95 -3.95
N LYS A 391 39.49 2.03 -3.70
CA LYS A 391 40.25 1.98 -2.45
C LYS A 391 41.08 3.26 -2.33
N GLN A 392 40.93 3.96 -1.21
CA GLN A 392 41.89 4.96 -0.74
C GLN A 392 43.16 4.30 -0.23
#